data_AF-A0A845LXE6-F1
#
_entry.id   AF-A0A845LXE6-F1
#
_cell.length_a   1.000
_cell.length_b   1.000
_cell.length_c   1.000
_cell.angle_alpha   90.00
_cell.angle_beta   90.00
_cell.angle_gamma   90.00
#
_symmetry.space_group_name_H-M   'P 1'
#
loop_
_entity.id
_entity.type
_entity.pdbx_description
1 polymer ?
#
loop_
_entity_poly.entity_id
_entity_poly.type
_entity_poly.pdbx_seq_one_letter_code
_entity_poly.pdbx_strand_id
1 'polypeptide(L)'
;MRFELGKMEDRRATFTGEFVRLGIKGGWKGTLETILLKNIKDISGRPITNHLWFNYTKGFMSLGDLKEGDLIQFDGRSKAYLKGYKGRRIDVYKPVEWDYKLSYPTKIKLLK
;
A
#
# COMPACT_ATOMS: atom_id res chain seq x y z
N MET A 1 -6.83 8.07 -10.58
CA MET A 1 -7.04 6.61 -10.53
C MET A 1 -5.73 5.88 -10.82
N ARG A 2 -5.41 4.78 -10.11
CA ARG A 2 -4.21 3.95 -10.37
C ARG A 2 -4.49 2.90 -11.44
N PHE A 3 -4.33 3.28 -12.71
CA PHE A 3 -4.69 2.46 -13.87
C PHE A 3 -3.95 1.12 -13.95
N GLU A 4 -2.65 1.07 -13.65
CA GLU A 4 -1.86 -0.17 -13.75
C GLU A 4 -2.31 -1.26 -12.77
N LEU A 5 -2.74 -0.86 -11.57
CA LEU A 5 -3.30 -1.80 -10.60
C LEU A 5 -4.65 -2.36 -11.07
N GLY A 6 -5.44 -1.59 -11.81
CA GLY A 6 -6.72 -2.03 -12.36
C GLY A 6 -6.60 -3.16 -13.37
N LYS A 7 -5.53 -3.16 -14.19
CA LYS A 7 -5.24 -4.25 -15.13
C LYS A 7 -4.98 -5.60 -14.45
N MET A 8 -4.70 -5.60 -13.15
CA MET A 8 -4.37 -6.79 -12.36
C MET A 8 -5.40 -7.03 -11.24
N GLU A 9 -6.63 -6.52 -11.37
CA GLU A 9 -7.67 -6.69 -10.37
C GLU A 9 -7.84 -8.15 -9.93
N ASP A 10 -7.91 -8.34 -8.61
CA ASP A 10 -7.94 -9.61 -7.87
C ASP A 10 -6.77 -10.58 -8.08
N ARG A 11 -5.80 -10.23 -8.92
CA ARG A 11 -4.56 -11.00 -9.07
C ARG A 11 -3.60 -10.70 -7.94
N ARG A 12 -2.91 -11.75 -7.50
CA ARG A 12 -1.77 -11.65 -6.59
C ARG A 12 -0.49 -11.65 -7.41
N ALA A 13 0.38 -10.69 -7.15
CA ALA A 13 1.67 -10.54 -7.82
C ALA A 13 2.73 -10.05 -6.84
N THR A 14 3.99 -10.14 -7.26
CA THR A 14 5.15 -9.65 -6.50
C THR A 14 5.47 -8.23 -6.92
N PHE A 15 5.75 -7.40 -5.92
CA PHE A 15 6.08 -6.00 -6.06
C PHE A 15 7.32 -5.66 -5.24
N THR A 16 7.96 -4.55 -5.59
CA THR A 16 9.01 -3.93 -4.78
C THR A 16 8.62 -2.49 -4.43
N GLY A 17 9.15 -1.99 -3.32
CA GLY A 17 8.98 -0.60 -2.91
C GLY A 17 10.06 -0.20 -1.91
N GLU A 18 10.45 1.07 -1.94
CA GLU A 18 11.45 1.64 -1.04
C GLU A 18 10.78 2.09 0.26
N PHE A 19 11.33 1.67 1.40
CA PHE A 19 10.89 2.15 2.70
C PHE A 19 11.13 3.65 2.84
N VAL A 20 10.13 4.35 3.35
CA VAL A 20 10.23 5.77 3.68
C VAL A 20 10.19 5.97 5.19
N ARG A 21 9.10 5.54 5.83
CA ARG A 21 8.89 5.72 7.26
C ARG A 21 7.77 4.86 7.79
N LEU A 22 7.73 4.75 9.12
CA LEU A 22 6.55 4.30 9.86
C LEU A 22 5.59 5.47 10.12
N GLY A 23 4.34 5.14 10.42
CA GLY A 23 3.31 6.10 10.80
C GLY A 23 2.23 5.42 11.63
N ILE A 24 1.30 6.21 12.18
CA ILE A 24 0.23 5.72 13.04
C ILE A 24 -1.11 6.17 12.47
N LYS A 25 -2.12 5.29 12.53
CA LYS A 25 -3.51 5.64 12.23
C LYS A 25 -4.45 5.17 13.33
N GLY A 26 -5.63 5.80 13.42
CA GLY A 26 -6.73 5.27 14.22
C GLY A 26 -7.27 3.97 13.61
N GLY A 27 -7.30 2.91 14.41
CA GLY A 27 -8.01 1.67 14.13
C GLY A 27 -9.27 1.55 14.99
N TRP A 28 -10.03 0.47 14.78
CA TRP A 28 -11.30 0.24 15.48
C TRP A 28 -11.12 0.04 17.00
N LYS A 29 -10.04 -0.64 17.43
CA LYS A 29 -9.74 -0.94 18.85
C LYS A 29 -8.56 -0.13 19.41
N GLY A 30 -8.11 0.92 18.73
CA GLY A 30 -6.93 1.69 19.13
C GLY A 30 -6.03 2.07 17.95
N THR A 31 -4.86 2.62 18.24
CA THR A 31 -3.87 3.02 17.23
C THR A 31 -3.26 1.80 16.53
N LEU A 32 -3.03 1.93 15.23
CA LEU A 32 -2.37 0.92 14.40
C LEU A 32 -1.14 1.55 13.74
N GLU A 33 -0.04 0.83 13.78
CA GLU A 33 1.17 1.20 13.03
C GLU A 33 1.01 0.89 11.54
N THR A 34 1.65 1.73 10.74
CA THR A 34 1.63 1.69 9.29
C THR A 34 3.03 1.93 8.75
N ILE A 35 3.26 1.44 7.53
CA ILE A 35 4.53 1.61 6.80
C ILE A 35 4.23 2.28 5.46
N LEU A 36 5.03 3.29 5.13
CA LEU A 36 5.00 3.96 3.84
C LEU A 36 6.11 3.41 2.94
N LEU A 37 5.70 2.89 1.78
CA LEU A 37 6.60 2.50 0.71
C LEU A 37 6.42 3.45 -0.49
N LYS A 38 7.52 3.86 -1.12
CA LYS A 38 7.52 4.66 -2.36
C LYS A 38 8.09 3.87 -3.55
N ASN A 39 7.95 4.42 -4.74
CA ASN A 39 8.47 3.85 -5.99
C ASN A 39 8.03 2.40 -6.21
N ILE A 40 6.73 2.13 -6.07
CA ILE A 40 6.21 0.77 -6.14
C ILE A 40 6.31 0.26 -7.59
N LYS A 41 6.98 -0.87 -7.78
CA LYS A 41 7.18 -1.51 -9.09
C LYS A 41 6.72 -2.96 -9.06
N ASP A 42 6.36 -3.51 -10.22
CA ASP A 42 6.15 -4.95 -10.36
C ASP A 42 7.47 -5.70 -10.53
N ILE A 43 7.40 -7.04 -10.64
CA ILE A 43 8.57 -7.90 -10.83
C ILE A 43 9.36 -7.62 -12.12
N SER A 44 8.72 -7.00 -13.13
CA SER A 44 9.37 -6.59 -14.37
C SER A 44 10.00 -5.20 -14.27
N GLY A 45 9.94 -4.56 -13.09
CA GLY A 45 10.43 -3.21 -12.86
C GLY A 45 9.50 -2.10 -13.35
N ARG A 46 8.29 -2.43 -13.82
CA ARG A 46 7.33 -1.42 -14.30
C ARG A 46 6.75 -0.64 -13.13
N PRO A 47 6.69 0.70 -13.21
CA PRO A 47 6.11 1.51 -12.14
C PRO A 47 4.61 1.27 -12.02
N ILE A 48 4.16 0.99 -10.81
CA ILE A 48 2.76 0.69 -10.48
C ILE A 48 2.10 1.89 -9.79
N THR A 49 2.79 2.50 -8.82
CA THR A 49 2.31 3.69 -8.11
C THR A 49 3.45 4.36 -7.34
N ASN A 50 3.37 5.69 -7.18
CA ASN A 50 4.41 6.46 -6.52
C ASN A 50 4.58 6.09 -5.04
N HIS A 51 3.50 5.85 -4.31
CA HIS A 51 3.57 5.42 -2.92
C HIS A 51 2.31 4.68 -2.47
N LEU A 52 2.46 3.86 -1.43
CA LEU A 52 1.39 3.16 -0.73
C LEU A 52 1.67 3.05 0.77
N TRP A 53 0.60 3.21 1.55
CA TRP A 53 0.60 2.91 2.97
C TRP A 53 0.05 1.50 3.20
N PHE A 54 0.74 0.73 4.03
CA PHE A 54 0.29 -0.57 4.51
C PHE A 54 0.17 -0.57 6.03
N ASN A 55 -0.62 -1.50 6.57
CA ASN A 55 -0.49 -1.83 8.00
C ASN A 55 0.91 -2.43 8.22
N TYR A 56 1.55 -2.07 9.33
CA TYR A 56 2.84 -2.63 9.71
C TYR A 56 2.64 -4.03 10.31
N THR A 57 2.49 -5.02 9.43
CA THR A 57 2.22 -6.42 9.80
C THR A 57 3.45 -7.11 10.37
N LYS A 58 3.26 -8.26 11.03
CA LYS A 58 4.37 -9.12 11.52
C LYS A 58 5.44 -9.42 10.46
N GLY A 59 5.07 -9.50 9.18
CA GLY A 59 6.02 -9.75 8.10
C GLY A 59 6.91 -8.55 7.78
N PHE A 60 6.45 -7.31 8.02
CA PHE A 60 7.32 -6.15 7.96
C PHE A 60 8.20 -6.05 9.22
N MET A 61 7.61 -6.31 10.39
CA MET A 61 8.36 -6.30 11.66
C MET A 61 9.50 -7.32 11.68
N SER A 62 9.35 -8.47 11.01
CA SER A 62 10.41 -9.48 10.92
C SER A 62 11.64 -9.05 10.11
N LEU A 63 11.57 -7.93 9.39
CA LEU A 63 12.75 -7.37 8.70
C LEU A 63 13.71 -6.66 9.66
N GLY A 64 13.32 -6.40 10.90
CA GLY A 64 14.11 -5.65 11.87
C GLY A 64 14.06 -4.14 11.62
N ASP A 65 15.16 -3.46 11.94
CA ASP A 65 15.27 -2.01 11.77
C ASP A 65 15.45 -1.63 10.30
N LEU A 66 14.43 -0.97 9.75
CA LEU A 66 14.43 -0.47 8.38
C LEU A 66 14.99 0.97 8.32
N LYS A 67 15.81 1.24 7.33
CA LYS A 67 16.35 2.58 7.01
C LYS A 67 15.68 3.11 5.76
N GLU A 68 15.43 4.42 5.72
CA GLU A 68 14.87 5.05 4.52
C GLU A 68 15.71 4.70 3.29
N GLY A 69 15.04 4.26 2.22
CA GLY A 69 15.66 3.76 1.00
C GLY A 69 15.77 2.24 0.91
N ASP A 70 15.57 1.50 2.01
CA ASP A 70 15.60 0.03 2.01
C ASP A 70 14.58 -0.55 1.01
N LEU A 71 15.05 -1.41 0.11
CA LEU A 71 14.21 -1.98 -0.93
C LEU A 71 13.50 -3.24 -0.43
N ILE A 72 12.17 -3.18 -0.34
CA ILE A 72 11.35 -4.26 0.20
C ILE A 72 10.58 -4.92 -0.93
N GLN A 73 10.69 -6.24 -1.03
CA GLN A 73 9.84 -7.08 -1.88
C GLN A 73 8.65 -7.61 -1.07
N PHE A 74 7.46 -7.66 -1.69
CA PHE A 74 6.28 -8.26 -1.10
C PHE A 74 5.30 -8.77 -2.18
N ASP A 75 4.52 -9.79 -1.84
CA ASP A 75 3.36 -10.21 -2.64
C ASP A 75 2.13 -9.42 -2.19
N GLY A 76 1.42 -8.79 -3.13
CA GLY A 76 0.18 -8.06 -2.88
C GLY A 76 -0.94 -8.48 -3.82
N ARG A 77 -2.20 -8.29 -3.41
CA ARG A 77 -3.38 -8.43 -4.29
C ARG A 77 -3.92 -7.05 -4.65
N SER A 78 -4.12 -6.79 -5.94
CA SER A 78 -4.83 -5.59 -6.38
C SER A 78 -6.32 -5.71 -6.06
N LYS A 79 -6.90 -4.68 -5.43
CA LYS A 79 -8.34 -4.58 -5.17
C LYS A 79 -8.85 -3.18 -5.51
N ALA A 80 -10.00 -3.11 -6.15
CA ALA A 80 -10.75 -1.87 -6.27
C ALA A 80 -11.20 -1.37 -4.90
N TYR A 81 -11.20 -0.06 -4.72
CA TYR A 81 -11.81 0.61 -3.58
C TYR A 81 -12.39 1.96 -4.00
N LEU A 82 -13.50 2.34 -3.36
CA LEU A 82 -14.06 3.67 -3.53
C LEU A 82 -13.25 4.69 -2.73
N LYS A 83 -12.56 5.57 -3.45
CA LYS A 83 -11.84 6.73 -2.94
C LYS A 83 -12.76 7.94 -2.90
N GLY A 84 -12.64 8.75 -1.86
CA GLY A 84 -13.43 9.97 -1.72
C GLY A 84 -14.21 10.02 -0.41
N TYR A 85 -14.87 11.14 -0.19
CA TYR A 85 -15.64 11.41 1.02
C TYR A 85 -16.99 10.71 0.94
N LYS A 86 -17.28 9.80 1.88
CA LYS A 86 -18.53 8.99 1.88
C LYS A 86 -19.69 9.60 2.68
N GLY A 87 -19.72 10.94 2.81
CA GLY A 87 -20.92 11.67 3.25
C GLY A 87 -21.17 11.72 4.77
N ARG A 88 -20.41 12.56 5.50
CA ARG A 88 -20.75 12.98 6.88
C ARG A 88 -20.96 14.50 7.02
N ARG A 89 -20.85 15.24 5.92
CA ARG A 89 -20.90 16.71 5.80
C ARG A 89 -21.67 17.02 4.53
N ILE A 90 -22.80 17.69 4.69
CA ILE A 90 -23.77 17.98 3.62
C ILE A 90 -23.25 19.09 2.68
N ASP A 91 -22.27 19.87 3.14
CA ASP A 91 -21.64 21.01 2.48
C ASP A 91 -20.47 20.62 1.55
N VAL A 92 -20.02 19.37 1.56
CA VAL A 92 -18.87 18.91 0.77
C VAL A 92 -19.32 17.96 -0.34
N TYR A 93 -19.61 18.49 -1.52
CA TYR A 93 -19.80 17.68 -2.72
C TYR A 93 -18.45 17.24 -3.29
N LYS A 94 -18.03 16.01 -2.96
CA LYS A 94 -16.92 15.31 -3.61
C LYS A 94 -17.40 13.93 -4.05
N PRO A 95 -17.63 13.68 -5.35
CA PRO A 95 -18.06 12.37 -5.82
C PRO A 95 -17.03 11.30 -5.45
N VAL A 96 -17.51 10.11 -5.08
CA VAL A 96 -16.65 8.95 -4.85
C VAL A 96 -16.16 8.42 -6.19
N GLU A 97 -14.87 8.16 -6.30
CA GLU A 97 -14.23 7.61 -7.50
C GLU A 97 -13.69 6.22 -7.20
N TRP A 98 -13.74 5.33 -8.19
CA TRP A 98 -13.02 4.06 -8.11
C TRP A 98 -11.51 4.31 -8.16
N ASP A 99 -10.77 3.64 -7.29
CA ASP A 99 -9.31 3.59 -7.31
C ASP A 99 -8.87 2.16 -6.96
N TYR A 100 -7.60 1.84 -7.15
CA TYR A 100 -7.06 0.51 -6.87
C TYR A 100 -5.99 0.58 -5.78
N LYS A 101 -5.92 -0.45 -4.95
CA LYS A 101 -4.92 -0.58 -3.88
C LYS A 101 -4.30 -1.96 -3.87
N LEU A 102 -3.07 -2.06 -3.39
CA LEU A 102 -2.49 -3.34 -3.01
C LEU A 102 -2.91 -3.68 -1.58
N SER A 103 -3.45 -4.89 -1.41
CA SER A 103 -3.92 -5.42 -0.14
C SER A 103 -3.22 -6.72 0.20
N TYR A 104 -3.21 -7.06 1.49
CA TYR A 104 -2.67 -8.32 2.02
C TYR A 104 -1.19 -8.56 1.63
N PRO A 105 -0.27 -7.67 2.04
CA PRO A 105 1.16 -7.88 1.81
C PRO A 105 1.63 -9.15 2.53
N THR A 106 2.26 -10.07 1.79
CA THR A 106 2.84 -11.32 2.29
C THR A 106 4.18 -11.60 1.63
N LYS A 107 4.88 -12.67 2.04
CA LYS A 107 6.23 -13.02 1.53
C LYS A 107 7.21 -11.85 1.50
N ILE A 108 7.17 -11.07 2.58
CA ILE A 108 7.91 -9.82 2.71
C ILE A 108 9.39 -10.15 2.89
N LYS A 109 10.26 -9.49 2.13
CA LYS A 109 11.72 -9.66 2.19
C LYS A 109 12.41 -8.32 1.94
N LEU A 110 13.53 -8.10 2.63
CA LEU A 110 14.47 -7.04 2.30
C LEU A 110 15.37 -7.53 1.15
N LEU A 111 15.51 -6.72 0.10
CA LEU A 111 16.45 -6.96 -0.99
C LEU A 111 17.76 -6.24 -0.65
N LYS A 112 18.88 -6.97 -0.74
CA LYS A 112 20.23 -6.44 -0.53
C LYS A 112 20.79 -5.87 -1.83
#